data_AF-A0A1D2VM88-F1
#
_entry.id   AF-A0A1D2VM88-F1
#
_cell.length_a   1.000
_cell.length_b   1.000
_cell.length_c   1.000
_cell.angle_alpha   90.00
_cell.angle_beta   90.00
_cell.angle_gamma   90.00
#
_symmetry.space_group_name_H-M   'P 1'
#
loop_
_entity.id
_entity.type
_entity.pdbx_description
1 polymer ?
#
loop_
_entity_poly.entity_id
_entity_poly.type
_entity_poly.pdbx_seq_one_letter_code
_entity_poly.pdbx_strand_id
1 'polypeptide(L)'
;ASYACHAYCGNLIIAARACAEDGSSDTGPYIENCLCPSDSVSNFKALIDSCLECGWCLWSNYGSFLTAPLAACGNVPTQPTGTEC
;
A
#
# COMPACT_ATOMS: atom_id res chain seq x y z
N ALA A 1 12.45 -7.84 8.85
CA ALA A 1 12.20 -6.52 8.24
C ALA A 1 12.66 -5.41 9.20
N SER A 2 13.24 -4.34 8.66
CA SER A 2 13.73 -3.21 9.46
C SER A 2 12.59 -2.36 10.02
N TYR A 3 12.89 -1.52 11.02
CA TYR A 3 11.95 -0.53 11.54
C TYR A 3 11.43 0.41 10.43
N ALA A 4 12.32 0.83 9.53
CA ALA A 4 11.94 1.65 8.37
C ALA A 4 10.93 0.92 7.47
N CYS A 5 11.11 -0.38 7.25
CA CYS A 5 10.17 -1.17 6.46
C CYS A 5 8.77 -1.23 7.09
N HIS A 6 8.70 -1.46 8.41
CA HIS A 6 7.44 -1.39 9.15
C HIS A 6 6.78 -0.01 9.02
N ALA A 7 7.57 1.07 9.06
CA ALA A 7 7.06 2.43 8.89
C ALA A 7 6.52 2.66 7.47
N TYR A 8 7.23 2.22 6.42
CA TYR A 8 6.74 2.35 5.04
C TYR A 8 5.43 1.58 4.83
N CYS A 9 5.41 0.29 5.15
CA CYS A 9 4.23 -0.54 4.95
C CYS A 9 3.07 -0.16 5.88
N GLY A 10 3.34 0.24 7.12
CA GLY A 10 2.32 0.71 8.05
C GLY A 10 1.67 2.02 7.59
N ASN A 11 2.48 2.99 7.15
CA ASN A 11 1.94 4.23 6.60
C ASN A 11 1.23 4.01 5.25
N LEU A 12 1.65 3.02 4.46
CA LEU A 12 0.97 2.65 3.22
C LEU A 12 -0.46 2.16 3.50
N ILE A 13 -0.65 1.33 4.54
CA ILE A 13 -2.00 0.89 4.99
C ILE A 13 -2.84 2.09 5.42
N ILE A 14 -2.28 2.98 6.24
CA ILE A 14 -3.00 4.17 6.72
C ILE A 14 -3.40 5.07 5.55
N ALA A 15 -2.51 5.29 4.59
CA ALA A 15 -2.78 6.08 3.40
C ALA A 15 -3.87 5.46 2.51
N ALA A 16 -3.89 4.13 2.38
CA ALA A 16 -4.95 3.44 1.65
C ALA A 16 -6.32 3.64 2.30
N ARG A 17 -6.41 3.42 3.62
CA ARG A 17 -7.64 3.61 4.41
C ARG A 17 -8.18 5.03 4.32
N ALA A 18 -7.30 6.03 4.35
CA ALA A 18 -7.68 7.43 4.20
C ALA A 18 -8.34 7.75 2.85
N CYS A 19 -8.10 6.92 1.83
CA CYS A 19 -8.73 7.02 0.52
C CYS A 19 -9.91 6.06 0.32
N ALA A 20 -10.26 5.24 1.31
CA ALA A 20 -11.50 4.47 1.28
C ALA A 20 -12.71 5.42 1.37
N GLU A 21 -13.82 5.09 0.72
CA GLU A 21 -15.02 5.95 0.75
C GLU A 21 -15.59 6.16 2.16
N ASP A 22 -15.40 5.18 3.05
CA ASP A 22 -15.76 5.26 4.47
C ASP A 22 -14.62 5.78 5.37
N GLY A 23 -13.47 6.10 4.78
CA GLY A 23 -12.26 6.59 5.46
C GLY A 23 -11.52 5.55 6.32
N SER A 24 -11.86 4.26 6.27
CA SER A 24 -11.25 3.24 7.13
C SER A 24 -11.12 1.83 6.54
N SER A 25 -11.79 1.53 5.43
CA SER A 25 -11.83 0.20 4.85
C SER A 25 -10.50 -0.26 4.23
N ASP A 26 -10.15 -1.51 4.51
CA ASP A 26 -8.98 -2.20 3.95
C ASP A 26 -9.25 -2.86 2.59
N THR A 27 -10.51 -2.92 2.17
CA THR A 27 -10.95 -3.63 0.95
C THR A 27 -11.68 -2.74 -0.06
N GLY A 28 -11.74 -1.43 0.21
CA GLY A 28 -12.44 -0.45 -0.63
C GLY A 28 -13.95 -0.41 -0.39
N PRO A 29 -14.72 0.22 -1.29
CA PRO A 29 -14.27 0.97 -2.48
C PRO A 29 -13.35 2.15 -2.12
N TYR A 30 -12.47 2.52 -3.04
CA TYR A 30 -11.52 3.63 -2.86
C TYR A 30 -11.84 4.78 -3.81
N ILE A 31 -11.63 5.99 -3.32
CA ILE A 31 -11.71 7.22 -4.12
C ILE A 31 -10.50 7.22 -5.07
N GLU A 32 -10.75 6.99 -6.37
CA GLU A 32 -9.71 6.82 -7.40
C GLU A 32 -8.70 7.98 -7.43
N ASN A 33 -9.20 9.22 -7.45
CA ASN A 33 -8.36 10.42 -7.45
C ASN A 33 -7.61 10.67 -6.13
N CYS A 34 -7.96 9.96 -5.05
CA CYS A 34 -7.21 9.99 -3.79
C CYS A 34 -6.13 8.90 -3.78
N LEU A 35 -6.51 7.65 -4.08
CA LEU A 35 -5.62 6.50 -3.96
C LEU A 35 -4.57 6.49 -5.07
N CYS A 36 -5.01 6.61 -6.32
CA CYS A 36 -4.18 6.43 -7.51
C CYS A 36 -4.39 7.56 -8.55
N PRO A 37 -4.18 8.84 -8.20
CA PRO A 37 -4.37 9.95 -9.13
C PRO A 37 -3.50 9.79 -10.39
N SER A 38 -4.05 10.17 -11.55
CA SER A 38 -3.37 10.12 -12.84
C SER A 38 -2.27 11.19 -12.97
N ASP A 39 -2.50 12.37 -12.39
CA ASP A 39 -1.71 13.57 -12.66
C ASP A 39 -0.78 13.96 -11.50
N SER A 40 -0.76 13.17 -10.42
CA SER A 40 0.04 13.45 -9.22
C SER A 40 0.45 12.17 -8.47
N VAL A 41 1.28 12.37 -7.43
CA VAL A 41 1.70 11.30 -6.51
C VAL A 41 0.90 11.45 -5.21
N SER A 42 0.02 10.49 -4.93
CA SER A 42 -0.67 10.41 -3.64
C SER A 42 0.27 9.93 -2.53
N ASN A 43 -0.12 10.16 -1.27
CA ASN A 43 0.60 9.61 -0.11
C ASN A 43 0.70 8.07 -0.17
N PHE A 44 -0.32 7.41 -0.73
CA PHE A 44 -0.29 5.97 -0.97
C PHE A 44 0.80 5.61 -1.99
N LYS A 45 0.77 6.21 -3.19
CA LYS A 45 1.77 5.94 -4.25
C LYS A 45 3.21 6.23 -3.80
N ALA A 46 3.41 7.27 -2.98
CA ALA A 46 4.74 7.64 -2.47
C ALA A 46 5.41 6.57 -1.58
N LEU A 47 4.66 5.59 -1.07
CA LEU A 47 5.15 4.58 -0.12
C LEU A 47 5.23 3.17 -0.73
N ILE A 48 4.69 2.97 -1.94
CA ILE A 48 4.58 1.64 -2.57
C ILE A 48 5.95 1.01 -2.75
N ASP A 49 6.85 1.66 -3.49
CA ASP A 49 8.15 1.08 -3.85
C ASP A 49 8.95 0.72 -2.60
N SER A 50 9.06 1.65 -1.65
CA SER A 50 9.77 1.43 -0.38
C SER A 50 9.17 0.29 0.44
N CYS A 51 7.84 0.10 0.45
CA CYS A 51 7.22 -1.03 1.14
C CYS A 51 7.43 -2.34 0.38
N LEU A 52 7.23 -2.36 -0.93
CA LEU A 52 7.31 -3.60 -1.72
C LEU A 52 8.74 -4.11 -1.88
N GLU A 53 9.75 -3.23 -1.82
CA GLU A 53 11.15 -3.63 -1.86
C GLU A 53 11.57 -4.41 -0.61
N CYS A 54 11.07 -4.04 0.58
CA CYS A 54 11.51 -4.63 1.86
C CYS A 54 10.44 -5.48 2.56
N GLY A 55 9.19 -5.45 2.08
CA GLY A 55 8.01 -5.92 2.79
C GLY A 55 7.83 -7.44 2.79
N TRP A 56 8.73 -8.19 2.15
CA TRP A 56 8.62 -9.66 2.00
C TRP A 56 8.29 -10.36 3.32
N CYS A 57 9.06 -10.07 4.36
CA CYS A 57 8.91 -10.72 5.66
C CYS A 57 7.77 -10.14 6.51
N LEU A 58 7.16 -9.04 6.07
CA LEU A 58 5.97 -8.45 6.69
C LEU A 58 4.68 -8.95 6.04
N TRP A 59 4.77 -9.53 4.85
CA TRP A 59 3.61 -9.69 3.99
C TRP A 59 2.54 -10.62 4.55
N SER A 60 2.93 -11.64 5.31
CA SER A 60 1.99 -12.52 6.02
C SER A 60 1.08 -11.77 7.00
N ASN A 61 1.54 -10.64 7.53
CA ASN A 61 0.79 -9.80 8.47
C ASN A 61 0.18 -8.55 7.81
N TYR A 62 0.78 -8.05 6.74
CA TYR A 62 0.41 -6.76 6.12
C TYR A 62 -0.39 -6.93 4.82
N GLY A 63 -0.21 -8.05 4.12
CA GLY A 63 -0.77 -8.27 2.79
C GLY A 63 -2.30 -8.20 2.75
N SER A 64 -2.99 -8.67 3.80
CA SER A 64 -4.44 -8.58 3.90
C SER A 64 -4.99 -7.14 3.87
N PHE A 65 -4.16 -6.15 4.22
CA PHE A 65 -4.51 -4.73 4.18
C PHE A 65 -4.05 -4.03 2.90
N LEU A 66 -3.09 -4.61 2.17
CA LEU A 66 -2.40 -3.94 1.08
C LEU A 66 -2.72 -4.51 -0.30
N THR A 67 -3.09 -5.79 -0.41
CA THR A 67 -3.36 -6.41 -1.72
C THR A 67 -4.51 -5.73 -2.46
N ALA A 68 -5.63 -5.43 -1.79
CA ALA A 68 -6.78 -4.76 -2.40
C ALA A 68 -6.47 -3.31 -2.88
N PRO A 69 -5.88 -2.41 -2.07
CA PRO A 69 -5.58 -1.07 -2.54
C PRO A 69 -4.46 -1.05 -3.60
N LEU A 70 -3.48 -1.97 -3.56
CA LEU A 70 -2.48 -2.08 -4.63
C LEU A 70 -3.14 -2.52 -5.96
N ALA A 71 -4.05 -3.49 -5.91
CA ALA A 71 -4.78 -3.96 -7.09
C ALA A 71 -5.67 -2.85 -7.69
N ALA A 72 -6.23 -1.97 -6.85
CA ALA A 72 -7.04 -0.85 -7.30
C ALA A 72 -6.26 0.17 -8.17
N CYS A 73 -4.93 0.26 -8.04
CA CYS A 73 -4.10 1.09 -8.92
C CYS A 73 -3.74 0.41 -10.26
N GLY A 74 -4.11 -0.86 -10.47
CA GLY A 74 -3.97 -1.61 -11.74
C GLY A 74 -2.53 -2.02 -12.11
N ASN A 75 -1.61 -1.07 -12.26
CA ASN A 75 -0.25 -1.30 -12.77
C ASN A 75 0.81 -1.35 -11.66
N VAL A 76 0.45 -1.90 -10.50
CA VAL A 76 1.33 -1.99 -9.33
C VAL A 76 1.41 -3.44 -8.87
N PRO A 77 2.60 -3.95 -8.48
CA PRO A 77 2.69 -5.28 -7.87
C PRO A 77 1.82 -5.37 -6.61
N THR A 78 1.06 -6.44 -6.47
CA THR A 78 0.15 -6.66 -5.34
C THR A 78 0.80 -7.46 -4.20
N GLN A 79 2.13 -7.63 -4.25
CA GLN A 79 2.97 -8.28 -3.26
C GLN A 79 4.42 -7.74 -3.36
N PRO A 80 5.26 -7.93 -2.32
CA PRO A 80 6.63 -7.47 -2.31
C PRO A 80 7.44 -8.06 -3.46
N THR A 81 8.35 -7.24 -3.99
CA THR A 81 9.25 -7.56 -5.09
C THR A 81 10.62 -8.03 -4.57
N GLY A 82 11.00 -7.60 -3.38
CA GLY A 82 12.15 -8.17 -2.66
C GLY A 82 11.83 -9.55 -2.07
N THR A 83 12.88 -10.32 -1.77
CA THR A 83 12.76 -11.70 -1.27
C THR A 83 13.47 -11.94 0.06
N GLU A 84 14.07 -10.91 0.65
CA GLU A 84 14.94 -11.03 1.83
C GLU A 84 14.33 -10.41 3.09
N CYS A 85 14.80 -10.94 4.22
CA CYS A 85 14.72 -10.31 5.54
C CYS A 85 16.12 -9.76 5.89
#